data_AF-A0A954DG21-F1
#
_entry.id   AF-A0A954DG21-F1
#
_cell.length_a   1.000
_cell.length_b   1.000
_cell.length_c   1.000
_cell.angle_alpha   90.00
_cell.angle_beta   90.00
_cell.angle_gamma   90.00
#
_symmetry.space_group_name_H-M   'P 1'
#
loop_
_entity.id
_entity.type
_entity.pdbx_description
1 polymer ?
#
loop_
_entity_poly.entity_id
_entity_poly.type
_entity_poly.pdbx_seq_one_letter_code
_entity_poly.pdbx_strand_id
1 'polypeptide(L)'
;MRLTTTQAAFLLVTWIAAATAGESTTSRATQERKSTIERYRALPAAERSAIARGLRRRLQRDSDPDVQRVLDYELRFAELELATPPVPHDAAVWAKGVAPARRVVRPSDSGWKEARERFPAAVVLKDLERHVDYSWGRGTLVRTAEERIDDDAIFVNIARGYAPGSPDAFVSILQILDAPPRAEADRGGSGTEDTVRTPLKRRQVARWAEHLYADLDARAFADITLWDAWHANDHLDVPDVDAIPFAARVYGETWKSPIPANAARTALYERIRKEMKAYRQARELREVAAATWLTASPHVEGDLSRLVVRMHQLWAACEDDPKRMAARLAEVTDRDALLAELDRAAGRDAKVYEQREERRRRMARLSSKLRLMAKDSLEGH
;
A
#
# COMPACT_ATOMS: atom_id res chain seq x y z
N MET A 1 -33.59 16.21 -13.51
CA MET A 1 -33.18 16.25 -14.93
C MET A 1 -33.15 14.82 -15.45
N ARG A 2 -34.06 14.46 -16.37
CA ARG A 2 -33.99 13.18 -17.10
C ARG A 2 -33.10 13.42 -18.32
N LEU A 3 -31.94 12.79 -18.38
CA LEU A 3 -31.11 12.77 -19.59
C LEU A 3 -31.93 12.09 -20.70
N THR A 4 -31.95 12.68 -21.88
CA THR A 4 -32.62 12.08 -23.04
C THR A 4 -31.83 10.85 -23.49
N THR A 5 -32.52 9.85 -24.03
CA THR A 5 -31.94 8.56 -24.48
C THR A 5 -30.74 8.77 -25.42
N THR A 6 -30.74 9.85 -26.19
CA THR A 6 -29.68 10.24 -27.12
C THR A 6 -28.41 10.74 -26.43
N GLN A 7 -28.51 11.47 -25.31
CA GLN A 7 -27.34 11.91 -24.53
C GLN A 7 -26.68 10.75 -23.78
N ALA A 8 -27.47 9.78 -23.31
CA ALA A 8 -26.94 8.56 -22.69
C ALA A 8 -26.16 7.69 -23.71
N ALA A 9 -26.66 7.57 -24.94
CA ALA A 9 -25.99 6.82 -26.00
C ALA A 9 -24.67 7.46 -26.44
N PHE A 10 -24.60 8.80 -26.52
CA PHE A 10 -23.38 9.51 -26.91
C PHE A 10 -22.26 9.39 -25.86
N LEU A 11 -22.62 9.46 -24.57
CA LEU A 11 -21.70 9.22 -23.46
C LEU A 11 -21.19 7.77 -23.43
N LEU A 12 -22.03 6.79 -23.76
CA LEU A 12 -21.64 5.37 -23.82
C LEU A 12 -20.64 5.10 -24.97
N VAL A 13 -20.88 5.66 -26.15
CA VAL A 13 -19.99 5.48 -27.32
C VAL A 13 -18.64 6.17 -27.13
N THR A 14 -18.60 7.36 -26.54
CA THR A 14 -17.33 8.04 -26.21
C THR A 14 -16.54 7.29 -25.12
N TRP A 15 -17.22 6.65 -24.17
CA TRP A 15 -16.56 5.83 -23.15
C TRP A 15 -15.94 4.55 -23.74
N ILE A 16 -16.62 3.87 -24.66
CA ILE A 16 -16.11 2.68 -25.34
C ILE A 16 -14.93 3.02 -26.27
N ALA A 17 -14.99 4.13 -27.00
CA ALA A 17 -13.88 4.59 -27.86
C ALA A 17 -12.64 5.00 -27.04
N ALA A 18 -12.84 5.64 -25.88
CA ALA A 18 -11.75 5.97 -24.96
C ALA A 18 -11.13 4.73 -24.30
N ALA A 19 -11.94 3.72 -23.96
CA ALA A 19 -11.46 2.47 -23.38
C ALA A 19 -10.61 1.66 -24.38
N THR A 20 -11.06 1.50 -25.62
CA THR A 20 -10.34 0.76 -26.67
C THR A 20 -9.03 1.45 -27.09
N ALA A 21 -9.01 2.78 -27.19
CA ALA A 21 -7.76 3.54 -27.42
C ALA A 21 -6.77 3.43 -26.24
N GLY A 22 -7.29 3.30 -25.01
CA GLY A 22 -6.49 3.09 -23.80
C GLY A 22 -5.78 1.74 -23.75
N GLU A 23 -6.41 0.66 -24.24
CA GLU A 23 -5.83 -0.69 -24.22
C GLU A 23 -4.63 -0.82 -25.17
N SER A 24 -4.73 -0.30 -26.39
CA SER A 24 -3.64 -0.36 -27.39
C SER A 24 -2.41 0.45 -26.98
N THR A 25 -2.62 1.65 -26.43
CA THR A 25 -1.52 2.52 -25.95
C THR A 25 -0.84 1.94 -24.71
N THR A 26 -1.58 1.31 -23.80
CA THR A 26 -1.04 0.67 -22.58
C THR A 26 -0.19 -0.55 -22.93
N SER A 27 -0.61 -1.36 -23.91
CA SER A 27 0.15 -2.53 -24.37
C SER A 27 1.51 -2.13 -24.96
N ARG A 28 1.53 -1.15 -25.88
CA ARG A 28 2.77 -0.65 -26.50
C ARG A 28 3.74 -0.06 -25.47
N ALA A 29 3.26 0.79 -24.57
CA ALA A 29 4.11 1.37 -23.52
C ALA A 29 4.66 0.32 -22.56
N THR A 30 3.92 -0.77 -22.31
CA THR A 30 4.40 -1.90 -21.50
C THR A 30 5.48 -2.69 -22.23
N GLN A 31 5.32 -2.94 -23.53
CA GLN A 31 6.30 -3.63 -24.35
C GLN A 31 7.60 -2.83 -24.50
N GLU A 32 7.52 -1.52 -24.72
CA GLU A 32 8.68 -0.64 -24.80
C GLU A 32 9.47 -0.59 -23.47
N ARG A 33 8.75 -0.58 -22.33
CA ARG A 33 9.35 -0.69 -20.99
C ARG A 33 10.11 -1.99 -20.81
N LYS A 34 9.49 -3.13 -21.13
CA LYS A 34 10.12 -4.46 -21.05
C LYS A 34 11.37 -4.51 -21.92
N SER A 35 11.28 -4.05 -23.17
CA SER A 35 12.40 -3.97 -24.11
C SER A 35 13.55 -3.10 -23.58
N THR A 36 13.27 -1.98 -22.92
CA THR A 36 14.31 -1.11 -22.33
C THR A 36 15.05 -1.79 -21.19
N ILE A 37 14.32 -2.45 -20.28
CA ILE A 37 14.92 -3.20 -19.17
C ILE A 37 15.74 -4.40 -19.67
N GLU A 38 15.24 -5.12 -20.68
CA GLU A 38 15.95 -6.26 -21.30
C GLU A 38 17.24 -5.82 -21.97
N ARG A 39 17.22 -4.72 -22.75
CA ARG A 39 18.42 -4.14 -23.36
C ARG A 39 19.46 -3.75 -22.31
N TYR A 40 19.02 -3.08 -21.24
CA TYR A 40 19.91 -2.74 -20.13
C TYR A 40 20.55 -3.98 -19.50
N ARG A 41 19.75 -5.02 -19.21
CA ARG A 41 20.24 -6.27 -18.59
C ARG A 41 21.20 -7.05 -19.49
N ALA A 42 21.13 -6.88 -20.80
CA ALA A 42 22.05 -7.50 -21.75
C ALA A 42 23.45 -6.86 -21.75
N LEU A 43 23.62 -5.66 -21.16
CA LEU A 43 24.92 -5.00 -21.06
C LEU A 43 25.82 -5.64 -19.98
N PRO A 44 27.14 -5.54 -20.12
CA PRO A 44 28.09 -5.88 -19.06
C PRO A 44 27.80 -5.15 -17.74
N ALA A 45 28.04 -5.79 -16.60
CA ALA A 45 27.70 -5.25 -15.28
C ALA A 45 28.34 -3.87 -15.01
N ALA A 46 29.58 -3.64 -15.45
CA ALA A 46 30.27 -2.36 -15.28
C ALA A 46 29.55 -1.21 -16.04
N GLU A 47 29.06 -1.48 -17.25
CA GLU A 47 28.30 -0.52 -18.05
C GLU A 47 26.94 -0.24 -17.41
N ARG A 48 26.24 -1.29 -16.94
CA ARG A 48 24.97 -1.15 -16.23
C ARG A 48 25.08 -0.24 -15.00
N SER A 49 26.09 -0.45 -14.17
CA SER A 49 26.36 0.42 -13.02
C SER A 49 26.71 1.85 -13.44
N ALA A 50 27.51 2.03 -14.50
CA ALA A 50 27.86 3.36 -15.00
C ALA A 50 26.62 4.14 -15.47
N ILE A 51 25.74 3.50 -16.23
CA ILE A 51 24.48 4.06 -16.73
C ILE A 51 23.56 4.44 -15.58
N ALA A 52 23.29 3.52 -14.65
CA ALA A 52 22.41 3.76 -13.52
C ALA A 52 22.88 4.93 -12.64
N ARG A 53 24.19 4.98 -12.31
CA ARG A 53 24.76 6.08 -11.53
C ARG A 53 24.75 7.39 -12.30
N GLY A 54 25.03 7.35 -13.61
CA GLY A 54 24.95 8.53 -14.49
C GLY A 54 23.55 9.12 -14.50
N LEU A 55 22.54 8.27 -14.67
CA LEU A 55 21.13 8.64 -14.68
C LEU A 55 20.67 9.19 -13.30
N ARG A 56 21.06 8.54 -12.20
CA ARG A 56 20.81 9.03 -10.84
C ARG A 56 21.39 10.43 -10.63
N ARG A 57 22.67 10.65 -10.98
CA ARG A 57 23.32 11.98 -10.85
C ARG A 57 22.64 13.04 -11.70
N ARG A 58 22.20 12.69 -12.92
CA ARG A 58 21.47 13.61 -13.80
C ARG A 58 20.14 14.01 -13.17
N LEU A 59 19.38 13.06 -12.64
CA LEU A 59 18.09 13.31 -11.98
C LEU A 59 18.23 14.07 -10.66
N GLN A 60 19.28 13.84 -9.89
CA GLN A 60 19.59 14.63 -8.69
C GLN A 60 19.82 16.12 -9.00
N ARG A 61 20.27 16.45 -10.22
CA ARG A 61 20.50 17.83 -10.68
C ARG A 61 19.34 18.40 -11.49
N ASP A 62 18.29 17.61 -11.71
CA ASP A 62 17.14 18.01 -12.53
C ASP A 62 16.30 19.05 -11.76
N SER A 63 16.03 20.20 -12.37
CA SER A 63 15.31 21.30 -11.71
C SER A 63 13.78 21.08 -11.63
N ASP A 64 13.28 19.95 -12.13
CA ASP A 64 11.86 19.63 -12.08
C ASP A 64 11.38 19.43 -10.63
N PRO A 65 10.44 20.26 -10.15
CA PRO A 65 10.00 20.22 -8.76
C PRO A 65 9.35 18.89 -8.38
N ASP A 66 8.74 18.16 -9.35
CA ASP A 66 8.12 16.88 -9.06
C ASP A 66 9.15 15.75 -8.90
N VAL A 67 10.37 15.90 -9.44
CA VAL A 67 11.52 15.02 -9.15
C VAL A 67 12.10 15.38 -7.79
N GLN A 68 12.37 16.66 -7.54
CA GLN A 68 13.00 17.13 -6.31
C GLN A 68 12.17 16.79 -5.07
N ARG A 69 10.85 16.95 -5.12
CA ARG A 69 9.98 16.56 -4.01
C ARG A 69 10.11 15.07 -3.62
N VAL A 70 10.47 14.17 -4.55
CA VAL A 70 10.67 12.74 -4.24
C VAL A 70 12.03 12.54 -3.59
N LEU A 71 13.06 13.23 -4.09
CA LEU A 71 14.41 13.20 -3.54
C LEU A 71 14.49 13.78 -2.13
N ASP A 72 13.63 14.75 -1.80
CA ASP A 72 13.53 15.35 -0.46
C ASP A 72 13.16 14.34 0.64
N TYR A 73 12.65 13.16 0.28
CA TYR A 73 12.34 12.07 1.21
C TYR A 73 13.39 10.94 1.22
N GLU A 74 14.60 11.16 0.69
CA GLU A 74 15.68 10.18 0.79
C GLU A 74 16.01 9.89 2.26
N LEU A 75 15.92 8.62 2.66
CA LEU A 75 16.09 8.21 4.04
C LEU A 75 17.57 7.98 4.35
N ARG A 76 17.93 8.10 5.62
CA ARG A 76 19.21 7.62 6.13
C ARG A 76 19.14 6.12 6.39
N PHE A 77 19.20 5.34 5.32
CA PHE A 77 19.00 3.88 5.36
C PHE A 77 19.75 3.13 6.47
N ALA A 78 21.01 3.48 6.74
CA ALA A 78 21.82 2.83 7.78
C ALA A 78 21.30 3.06 9.20
N GLU A 79 20.46 4.09 9.42
CA GLU A 79 19.81 4.38 10.70
C GLU A 79 18.49 3.59 10.89
N LEU A 80 18.01 2.89 9.85
CA LEU A 80 16.78 2.11 9.92
C LEU A 80 17.01 0.71 10.50
N GLU A 81 16.11 0.28 11.37
CA GLU A 81 16.11 -1.08 11.90
C GLU A 81 15.78 -2.11 10.81
N LEU A 82 16.43 -3.26 10.86
CA LEU A 82 16.08 -4.39 10.01
C LEU A 82 14.70 -4.92 10.42
N ALA A 83 13.85 -5.18 9.43
CA ALA A 83 12.53 -5.76 9.66
C ALA A 83 12.68 -7.11 10.37
N THR A 84 11.97 -7.29 11.48
CA THR A 84 11.88 -8.58 12.15
C THR A 84 10.95 -9.48 11.35
N PRO A 85 11.37 -10.70 10.97
CA PRO A 85 10.48 -11.65 10.33
C PRO A 85 9.23 -11.90 11.17
N PRO A 86 8.04 -11.96 10.56
CA PRO A 86 6.81 -12.24 11.29
C PRO A 86 6.86 -13.64 11.92
N VAL A 87 6.25 -13.77 13.09
CA VAL A 87 6.15 -15.03 13.84
C VAL A 87 4.68 -15.39 14.06
N PRO A 88 4.31 -16.68 14.16
CA PRO A 88 2.95 -17.05 14.51
C PRO A 88 2.69 -16.79 16.00
N HIS A 89 1.41 -16.71 16.39
CA HIS A 89 1.07 -16.74 17.81
C HIS A 89 1.44 -18.08 18.45
N ASP A 90 2.02 -18.01 19.65
CA ASP A 90 2.45 -19.20 20.39
C ASP A 90 1.27 -19.94 21.02
N ALA A 91 1.02 -21.17 20.56
CA ALA A 91 -0.01 -22.05 21.08
C ALA A 91 0.19 -22.39 22.57
N ALA A 92 1.43 -22.48 23.05
CA ALA A 92 1.72 -22.77 24.45
C ALA A 92 1.33 -21.62 25.39
N VAL A 93 1.26 -20.39 24.86
CA VAL A 93 0.83 -19.19 25.59
C VAL A 93 -0.69 -19.03 25.49
N TRP A 94 -1.24 -19.11 24.27
CA TRP A 94 -2.63 -18.68 24.02
C TRP A 94 -3.66 -19.82 24.06
N ALA A 95 -3.25 -21.07 23.88
CA ALA A 95 -4.15 -22.24 23.89
C ALA A 95 -3.47 -23.46 24.53
N LYS A 96 -2.84 -23.24 25.70
CA LYS A 96 -2.03 -24.25 26.40
C LYS A 96 -2.80 -25.55 26.62
N GLY A 97 -2.23 -26.65 26.11
CA GLY A 97 -2.79 -27.99 26.27
C GLY A 97 -3.98 -28.31 25.37
N VAL A 98 -4.41 -27.37 24.50
CA VAL A 98 -5.55 -27.53 23.59
C VAL A 98 -5.11 -27.52 22.14
N ALA A 99 -4.32 -26.52 21.72
CA ALA A 99 -3.85 -26.42 20.35
C ALA A 99 -2.44 -27.03 20.19
N PRO A 100 -2.15 -27.71 19.07
CA PRO A 100 -0.81 -28.19 18.78
C PRO A 100 0.17 -27.02 18.54
N ALA A 101 1.46 -27.29 18.75
CA ALA A 101 2.50 -26.33 18.43
C ALA A 101 2.49 -25.99 16.93
N ARG A 102 2.69 -24.71 16.59
CA ARG A 102 2.71 -24.26 15.19
C ARG A 102 3.98 -24.75 14.50
N ARG A 103 3.82 -25.39 13.34
CA ARG A 103 4.93 -25.78 12.46
C ARG A 103 5.06 -24.75 11.34
N VAL A 104 6.22 -24.11 11.24
CA VAL A 104 6.49 -23.17 10.14
C VAL A 104 6.72 -23.93 8.84
N VAL A 105 5.91 -23.65 7.82
CA VAL A 105 6.03 -24.14 6.45
C VAL A 105 6.80 -23.09 5.65
N ARG A 106 7.95 -23.47 5.10
CA ARG A 106 8.87 -22.58 4.39
C ARG A 106 8.53 -22.49 2.89
N PRO A 107 9.06 -21.50 2.15
CA PRO A 107 8.84 -21.40 0.71
C PRO A 107 9.27 -22.62 -0.10
N SER A 108 10.24 -23.39 0.41
CA SER A 108 10.72 -24.65 -0.19
C SER A 108 9.78 -25.83 0.00
N ASP A 109 8.83 -25.75 0.94
CA ASP A 109 8.02 -26.89 1.36
C ASP A 109 6.77 -27.04 0.46
N SER A 110 6.35 -28.28 0.24
CA SER A 110 5.09 -28.58 -0.44
C SER A 110 3.91 -27.98 0.35
N GLY A 111 3.05 -27.22 -0.32
CA GLY A 111 1.88 -26.55 0.28
C GLY A 111 2.09 -25.05 0.54
N TRP A 112 3.33 -24.55 0.64
CA TRP A 112 3.55 -23.11 0.75
C TRP A 112 3.09 -22.36 -0.50
N LYS A 113 3.43 -22.90 -1.68
CA LYS A 113 3.05 -22.30 -2.96
C LYS A 113 1.53 -22.20 -3.12
N GLU A 114 0.82 -23.26 -2.77
CA GLU A 114 -0.66 -23.28 -2.77
C GLU A 114 -1.23 -22.23 -1.81
N ALA A 115 -0.69 -22.13 -0.59
CA ALA A 115 -1.10 -21.10 0.36
C ALA A 115 -0.80 -19.69 -0.15
N ARG A 116 0.36 -19.47 -0.81
CA ARG A 116 0.72 -18.17 -1.38
C ARG A 116 -0.17 -17.77 -2.56
N GLU A 117 -0.55 -18.73 -3.40
CA GLU A 117 -1.50 -18.50 -4.49
C GLU A 117 -2.89 -18.14 -3.95
N ARG A 118 -3.31 -18.79 -2.87
CA ARG A 118 -4.57 -18.49 -2.16
C ARG A 118 -4.54 -17.15 -1.42
N PHE A 119 -3.39 -16.79 -0.85
CA PHE A 119 -3.18 -15.58 -0.05
C PHE A 119 -2.02 -14.76 -0.66
N PRO A 120 -2.25 -14.11 -1.81
CA PRO A 120 -1.23 -13.30 -2.46
C PRO A 120 -0.80 -12.16 -1.54
N ALA A 121 0.47 -11.76 -1.65
CA ALA A 121 0.98 -10.63 -0.89
C ALA A 121 0.20 -9.36 -1.26
N ALA A 122 -0.40 -8.73 -0.25
CA ALA A 122 -1.20 -7.51 -0.40
C ALA A 122 -0.27 -6.29 -0.51
N VAL A 123 0.33 -6.14 -1.70
CA VAL A 123 1.34 -5.12 -2.00
C VAL A 123 0.81 -4.15 -3.04
N VAL A 124 0.79 -2.87 -2.69
CA VAL A 124 0.61 -1.75 -3.62
C VAL A 124 1.96 -1.42 -4.27
N LEU A 125 1.96 -1.03 -5.56
CA LEU A 125 3.18 -0.80 -6.34
C LEU A 125 4.06 -2.05 -6.45
N LYS A 126 3.49 -3.18 -6.90
CA LYS A 126 4.25 -4.43 -7.12
C LYS A 126 5.42 -4.29 -8.10
N ASP A 127 5.40 -3.24 -8.93
CA ASP A 127 6.43 -2.90 -9.89
C ASP A 127 7.46 -1.88 -9.36
N LEU A 128 7.40 -1.47 -8.09
CA LEU A 128 8.44 -0.68 -7.45
C LEU A 128 9.40 -1.61 -6.71
N GLU A 129 10.69 -1.63 -7.11
CA GLU A 129 11.74 -2.34 -6.36
C GLU A 129 12.03 -1.57 -5.06
N ARG A 130 11.85 -2.22 -3.90
CA ARG A 130 11.95 -1.61 -2.58
C ARG A 130 12.99 -2.33 -1.69
N HIS A 131 13.65 -1.56 -0.84
CA HIS A 131 14.59 -2.03 0.20
C HIS A 131 14.20 -1.52 1.61
N VAL A 132 13.12 -0.75 1.67
CA VAL A 132 12.53 -0.18 2.87
C VAL A 132 11.04 -0.45 2.86
N ASP A 133 10.45 -0.62 4.04
CA ASP A 133 9.02 -0.81 4.21
C ASP A 133 8.49 -0.03 5.42
N TYR A 134 7.17 0.03 5.54
CA TYR A 134 6.48 0.60 6.69
C TYR A 134 5.93 -0.51 7.59
N SER A 135 6.44 -0.62 8.82
CA SER A 135 5.90 -1.54 9.82
C SER A 135 4.62 -0.94 10.39
N TRP A 136 3.47 -1.42 9.95
CA TRP A 136 2.17 -0.98 10.43
C TRP A 136 1.94 -1.32 11.89
N GLY A 137 2.54 -2.37 12.45
CA GLY A 137 2.45 -2.68 13.87
C GLY A 137 3.30 -1.75 14.75
N ARG A 138 4.42 -1.24 14.25
CA ARG A 138 5.31 -0.34 15.01
C ARG A 138 5.06 1.13 14.73
N GLY A 139 4.55 1.47 13.54
CA GLY A 139 4.43 2.83 13.06
C GLY A 139 5.75 3.45 12.62
N THR A 140 6.73 2.61 12.28
CA THR A 140 8.10 3.02 11.96
C THR A 140 8.54 2.49 10.59
N LEU A 141 9.51 3.19 10.01
CA LEU A 141 10.21 2.76 8.79
C LEU A 141 11.21 1.67 9.14
N VAL A 142 11.35 0.66 8.28
CA VAL A 142 12.26 -0.47 8.47
C VAL A 142 12.98 -0.77 7.16
N ARG A 143 14.19 -1.32 7.23
CA ARG A 143 14.85 -1.90 6.05
C ARG A 143 14.43 -3.36 5.88
N THR A 144 14.20 -3.79 4.64
CA THR A 144 13.82 -5.18 4.31
C THR A 144 15.01 -6.05 3.92
N ALA A 145 16.18 -5.43 3.73
CA ALA A 145 17.44 -6.08 3.43
C ALA A 145 18.57 -5.39 4.21
N GLU A 146 19.73 -6.06 4.29
CA GLU A 146 20.90 -5.46 4.96
C GLU A 146 21.48 -4.29 4.17
N GLU A 147 21.42 -4.39 2.83
CA GLU A 147 21.95 -3.42 1.88
C GLU A 147 20.80 -2.66 1.17
N ARG A 148 21.13 -1.50 0.62
CA ARG A 148 20.19 -0.78 -0.25
C ARG A 148 19.98 -1.55 -1.55
N ILE A 149 18.89 -1.21 -2.27
CA ILE A 149 18.76 -1.63 -3.66
C ILE A 149 20.01 -1.22 -4.47
N ASP A 150 20.42 -2.11 -5.36
CA ASP A 150 21.57 -1.93 -6.21
C ASP A 150 21.30 -0.98 -7.40
N ASP A 151 22.34 -0.72 -8.18
CA ASP A 151 22.27 0.11 -9.38
C ASP A 151 21.26 -0.44 -10.41
N ASP A 152 21.12 -1.77 -10.52
CA ASP A 152 20.21 -2.43 -11.46
C ASP A 152 18.73 -2.14 -11.08
N ALA A 153 18.37 -2.28 -9.80
CA ALA A 153 17.04 -1.98 -9.28
C ALA A 153 16.70 -0.48 -9.38
N ILE A 154 17.68 0.41 -9.18
CA ILE A 154 17.50 1.85 -9.40
C ILE A 154 17.14 2.12 -10.87
N PHE A 155 17.88 1.55 -11.83
CA PHE A 155 17.57 1.71 -13.25
C PHE A 155 16.19 1.15 -13.60
N VAL A 156 15.85 -0.04 -13.12
CA VAL A 156 14.53 -0.66 -13.35
C VAL A 156 13.39 0.24 -12.86
N ASN A 157 13.52 0.84 -11.68
CA ASN A 157 12.55 1.80 -11.16
C ASN A 157 12.39 3.01 -12.08
N ILE A 158 13.49 3.59 -12.57
CA ILE A 158 13.44 4.75 -13.50
C ILE A 158 12.81 4.36 -14.84
N ALA A 159 13.16 3.19 -15.38
CA ALA A 159 12.55 2.64 -16.60
C ALA A 159 11.06 2.29 -16.43
N ARG A 160 10.57 2.09 -15.20
CA ARG A 160 9.14 1.95 -14.89
C ARG A 160 8.45 3.30 -14.68
N GLY A 161 9.21 4.39 -14.52
CA GLY A 161 8.72 5.76 -14.39
C GLY A 161 8.69 6.27 -12.94
N TYR A 162 9.55 5.72 -12.08
CA TYR A 162 9.76 6.15 -10.70
C TYR A 162 11.08 6.92 -10.57
N ALA A 163 11.06 8.07 -9.89
CA ALA A 163 12.28 8.83 -9.65
C ALA A 163 13.21 8.07 -8.68
N PRO A 164 14.54 8.33 -8.71
CA PRO A 164 15.43 7.90 -7.64
C PRO A 164 14.87 8.34 -6.28
N GLY A 165 14.95 7.47 -5.27
CA GLY A 165 14.37 7.74 -3.94
C GLY A 165 12.87 7.43 -3.82
N SER A 166 12.19 6.99 -4.89
CA SER A 166 10.75 6.62 -4.80
C SER A 166 10.43 5.57 -3.72
N PRO A 167 11.24 4.53 -3.46
CA PRO A 167 11.00 3.61 -2.34
C PRO A 167 10.95 4.32 -0.98
N ASP A 168 11.93 5.17 -0.72
CA ASP A 168 12.08 5.97 0.51
C ASP A 168 10.91 6.95 0.67
N ALA A 169 10.55 7.62 -0.42
CA ALA A 169 9.44 8.56 -0.44
C ALA A 169 8.09 7.86 -0.22
N PHE A 170 7.87 6.69 -0.83
CA PHE A 170 6.65 5.91 -0.63
C PHE A 170 6.40 5.62 0.86
N VAL A 171 7.41 5.05 1.53
CA VAL A 171 7.28 4.64 2.94
C VAL A 171 7.24 5.83 3.88
N SER A 172 7.93 6.92 3.55
CA SER A 172 7.88 8.18 4.33
C SER A 172 6.51 8.82 4.25
N ILE A 173 5.90 8.86 3.06
CA ILE A 173 4.53 9.34 2.90
C ILE A 173 3.56 8.43 3.66
N LEU A 174 3.70 7.11 3.58
CA LEU A 174 2.89 6.18 4.38
C LEU A 174 2.97 6.49 5.88
N GLN A 175 4.18 6.71 6.41
CA GLN A 175 4.37 7.08 7.81
C GLN A 175 3.66 8.39 8.17
N ILE A 176 3.72 9.39 7.29
CA ILE A 176 3.01 10.67 7.50
C ILE A 176 1.49 10.46 7.49
N LEU A 177 0.97 9.68 6.55
CA LEU A 177 -0.47 9.43 6.40
C LEU A 177 -1.05 8.57 7.53
N ASP A 178 -0.23 7.74 8.17
CA ASP A 178 -0.62 6.91 9.31
C ASP A 178 -0.31 7.55 10.68
N ALA A 179 0.39 8.69 10.70
CA ALA A 179 0.64 9.43 11.93
C ALA A 179 -0.68 9.92 12.55
N PRO A 180 -0.86 9.81 13.88
CA PRO A 180 -2.03 10.38 14.54
C PRO A 180 -2.02 11.92 14.38
N PRO A 181 -3.19 12.57 14.27
CA PRO A 181 -3.26 14.03 14.23
C PRO A 181 -2.59 14.64 15.46
N ARG A 182 -1.58 15.50 15.28
CA ARG A 182 -0.87 16.17 16.40
C ARG A 182 -1.80 16.99 17.30
N ALA A 183 -2.94 17.43 16.77
CA ALA A 183 -3.86 18.35 17.44
C ALA A 183 -4.50 17.78 18.74
N GLU A 184 -4.50 16.47 18.95
CA GLU A 184 -5.05 15.84 20.16
C GLU A 184 -4.03 15.67 21.30
N ALA A 185 -2.73 15.74 21.01
CA ALA A 185 -1.70 15.56 22.05
C ALA A 185 -1.45 16.85 22.87
N ASP A 186 -1.55 18.02 22.22
CA ASP A 186 -1.19 19.30 22.85
C ASP A 186 -2.39 20.04 23.46
N ARG A 187 -3.62 19.71 23.04
CA ARG A 187 -4.83 20.24 23.66
C ARG A 187 -5.29 19.24 24.69
N GLY A 188 -4.96 19.46 25.97
CA GLY A 188 -5.53 18.74 27.12
C GLY A 188 -7.05 18.94 27.30
N GLY A 189 -7.80 19.08 26.20
CA GLY A 189 -9.24 19.15 26.17
C GLY A 189 -9.83 17.75 26.32
N SER A 190 -11.00 17.70 26.96
CA SER A 190 -11.84 16.53 27.17
C SER A 190 -12.41 15.98 25.86
N GLY A 191 -11.55 15.67 24.89
CA GLY A 191 -11.94 14.89 23.73
C GLY A 191 -12.63 13.63 24.23
N THR A 192 -13.82 13.37 23.70
CA THR A 192 -14.56 12.15 24.02
C THR A 192 -13.63 10.96 23.85
N GLU A 193 -13.62 10.08 24.85
CA GLU A 193 -12.68 8.96 25.03
C GLU A 193 -12.50 8.08 23.77
N ASP A 194 -13.48 8.08 22.86
CA ASP A 194 -13.48 7.35 21.60
C ASP A 194 -12.51 7.88 20.52
N THR A 195 -12.23 9.19 20.45
CA THR A 195 -11.40 9.74 19.35
C THR A 195 -9.92 9.42 19.55
N VAL A 196 -9.42 9.58 20.78
CA VAL A 196 -8.01 9.30 21.15
C VAL A 196 -7.69 7.79 21.13
N ARG A 197 -8.69 6.93 21.38
CA ARG A 197 -8.50 5.46 21.36
C ARG A 197 -8.32 4.87 19.97
N THR A 198 -8.80 5.56 18.93
CA THR A 198 -8.87 5.01 17.57
C THR A 198 -7.50 4.74 16.94
N PRO A 199 -6.50 5.64 16.99
CA PRO A 199 -5.17 5.37 16.45
C PRO A 199 -4.41 4.27 17.19
N LEU A 200 -4.49 4.22 18.52
CA LEU A 200 -3.83 3.20 19.34
C LEU A 200 -4.42 1.81 19.05
N LYS A 201 -5.75 1.72 19.00
CA LYS A 201 -6.45 0.47 18.68
C LYS A 201 -6.09 -0.03 17.28
N ARG A 202 -6.06 0.87 16.27
CA ARG A 202 -5.61 0.52 14.92
C ARG A 202 -4.19 -0.04 14.92
N ARG A 203 -3.27 0.55 15.69
CA ARG A 203 -1.90 0.05 15.83
C ARG A 203 -1.86 -1.34 16.46
N GLN A 204 -2.70 -1.62 17.46
CA GLN A 204 -2.81 -2.94 18.07
C GLN A 204 -3.34 -3.99 17.08
N VAL A 205 -4.37 -3.65 16.30
CA VAL A 205 -4.88 -4.51 15.22
C VAL A 205 -3.80 -4.76 14.16
N ALA A 206 -3.04 -3.74 13.77
CA ALA A 206 -1.93 -3.89 12.83
C ALA A 206 -0.83 -4.83 13.36
N ARG A 207 -0.43 -4.70 14.64
CA ARG A 207 0.53 -5.63 15.27
C ARG A 207 0.05 -7.07 15.24
N TRP A 208 -1.25 -7.29 15.48
CA TRP A 208 -1.84 -8.63 15.36
C TRP A 208 -1.78 -9.11 13.91
N ALA A 209 -2.19 -8.28 12.95
CA ALA A 209 -2.23 -8.61 11.53
C ALA A 209 -0.85 -8.92 10.91
N GLU A 210 0.24 -8.41 11.52
CA GLU A 210 1.62 -8.71 11.12
C GLU A 210 2.12 -10.10 11.56
N HIS A 211 1.38 -10.86 12.37
CA HIS A 211 1.78 -12.24 12.70
C HIS A 211 1.57 -13.17 11.49
N LEU A 212 2.27 -14.30 11.47
CA LEU A 212 2.08 -15.31 10.42
C LEU A 212 0.67 -15.88 10.47
N TYR A 213 0.09 -16.06 9.29
CA TYR A 213 -1.11 -16.85 9.10
C TYR A 213 -0.80 -18.33 9.41
N ALA A 214 -1.68 -18.95 10.19
CA ALA A 214 -1.65 -20.38 10.44
C ALA A 214 -3.03 -20.99 10.20
N ASP A 215 -3.06 -22.14 9.54
CA ASP A 215 -4.30 -22.86 9.30
C ASP A 215 -4.79 -23.65 10.54
N LEU A 216 -5.90 -24.35 10.37
CA LEU A 216 -6.50 -25.19 11.42
C LEU A 216 -5.65 -26.41 11.78
N ASP A 217 -4.75 -26.84 10.88
CA ASP A 217 -3.79 -27.94 11.09
C ASP A 217 -2.48 -27.46 11.75
N ALA A 218 -2.45 -26.21 12.23
CA ALA A 218 -1.29 -25.57 12.84
C ALA A 218 -0.05 -25.47 11.96
N ARG A 219 -0.24 -25.42 10.64
CA ARG A 219 0.79 -25.00 9.70
C ARG A 219 0.81 -23.48 9.62
N ALA A 220 1.88 -22.87 10.11
CA ALA A 220 2.12 -21.44 9.96
C ALA A 220 2.97 -21.19 8.70
N PHE A 221 2.51 -20.39 7.76
CA PHE A 221 3.18 -20.27 6.47
C PHE A 221 4.14 -19.08 6.48
N ALA A 222 5.43 -19.32 6.26
CA ALA A 222 6.45 -18.28 6.24
C ALA A 222 6.09 -17.16 5.25
N ASP A 223 6.33 -15.90 5.64
CA ASP A 223 6.03 -14.69 4.85
C ASP A 223 4.54 -14.48 4.50
N ILE A 224 3.60 -15.36 4.88
CA ILE A 224 2.16 -15.15 4.72
C ILE A 224 1.65 -14.64 6.05
N THR A 225 1.23 -13.38 6.10
CA THR A 225 0.73 -12.75 7.33
C THR A 225 -0.78 -12.93 7.46
N LEU A 226 -1.31 -12.71 8.67
CA LEU A 226 -2.76 -12.59 8.88
C LEU A 226 -3.33 -11.45 8.03
N TRP A 227 -2.58 -10.37 7.82
CA TRP A 227 -2.95 -9.32 6.88
C TRP A 227 -3.20 -9.85 5.46
N ASP A 228 -2.28 -10.63 4.89
CA ASP A 228 -2.45 -11.20 3.55
C ASP A 228 -3.70 -12.09 3.47
N ALA A 229 -3.92 -12.91 4.49
CA ALA A 229 -5.08 -13.80 4.55
C ALA A 229 -6.42 -13.06 4.61
N TRP A 230 -6.52 -12.02 5.46
CA TRP A 230 -7.71 -11.16 5.60
C TRP A 230 -7.92 -10.21 4.43
N HIS A 231 -6.86 -9.83 3.75
CA HIS A 231 -6.95 -9.01 2.54
C HIS A 231 -7.47 -9.85 1.37
N ALA A 232 -7.00 -11.09 1.21
CA ALA A 232 -7.38 -11.97 0.11
C ALA A 232 -8.79 -12.59 0.26
N ASN A 233 -9.25 -12.85 1.49
CA ASN A 233 -10.54 -13.48 1.73
C ASN A 233 -11.38 -12.69 2.74
N ASP A 234 -12.64 -12.44 2.39
CA ASP A 234 -13.59 -11.81 3.31
C ASP A 234 -13.99 -12.73 4.49
N HIS A 235 -13.75 -14.03 4.35
CA HIS A 235 -14.03 -15.04 5.38
C HIS A 235 -12.76 -15.86 5.64
N LEU A 236 -12.17 -15.63 6.81
CA LEU A 236 -11.04 -16.40 7.33
C LEU A 236 -11.46 -17.05 8.65
N ASP A 237 -11.28 -18.37 8.76
CA ASP A 237 -11.41 -19.04 10.04
C ASP A 237 -10.26 -18.61 10.95
N VAL A 238 -10.60 -18.08 12.13
CA VAL A 238 -9.62 -17.62 13.12
C VAL A 238 -9.58 -18.65 14.25
N PRO A 239 -8.54 -19.48 14.36
CA PRO A 239 -8.44 -20.42 15.48
C PRO A 239 -8.26 -19.66 16.80
N ASP A 240 -8.60 -20.31 17.92
CA ASP A 240 -8.48 -19.71 19.26
C ASP A 240 -7.09 -19.13 19.55
N VAL A 241 -6.03 -19.79 19.05
CA VAL A 241 -4.62 -19.36 19.18
C VAL A 241 -4.41 -17.95 18.62
N ASP A 242 -5.21 -17.52 17.64
CA ASP A 242 -5.13 -16.19 17.04
C ASP A 242 -6.25 -15.25 17.54
N ALA A 243 -7.43 -15.79 17.88
CA ALA A 243 -8.56 -15.00 18.40
C ALA A 243 -8.35 -14.50 19.84
N ILE A 244 -7.79 -15.34 20.72
CA ILE A 244 -7.51 -14.97 22.13
C ILE A 244 -6.49 -13.83 22.22
N PRO A 245 -5.32 -13.85 21.54
CA PRO A 245 -4.41 -12.71 21.57
C PRO A 245 -5.02 -11.43 20.99
N PHE A 246 -5.90 -11.53 19.99
CA PHE A 246 -6.64 -10.36 19.51
C PHE A 246 -7.48 -9.75 20.63
N ALA A 247 -8.33 -10.56 21.27
CA ALA A 247 -9.20 -10.11 22.34
C ALA A 247 -8.41 -9.48 23.51
N ALA A 248 -7.31 -10.13 23.91
CA ALA A 248 -6.45 -9.65 24.98
C ALA A 248 -5.76 -8.33 24.62
N ARG A 249 -5.16 -8.23 23.42
CA ARG A 249 -4.32 -7.08 23.05
C ARG A 249 -5.10 -5.87 22.53
N VAL A 250 -6.24 -6.10 21.87
CA VAL A 250 -7.06 -5.05 21.23
C VAL A 250 -8.23 -4.62 22.10
N TYR A 251 -8.85 -5.56 22.83
CA TYR A 251 -10.01 -5.27 23.67
C TYR A 251 -9.70 -5.29 25.18
N GLY A 252 -8.54 -5.78 25.59
CA GLY A 252 -8.23 -5.98 27.01
C GLY A 252 -9.05 -7.11 27.65
N GLU A 253 -9.61 -8.01 26.83
CA GLU A 253 -10.48 -9.09 27.30
C GLU A 253 -9.72 -10.39 27.51
N THR A 254 -10.08 -11.13 28.56
CA THR A 254 -9.49 -12.44 28.84
C THR A 254 -10.40 -13.56 28.32
N TRP A 255 -9.84 -14.41 27.46
CA TRP A 255 -10.49 -15.60 26.95
C TRP A 255 -9.60 -16.83 27.23
N LYS A 256 -10.19 -18.02 27.29
CA LYS A 256 -9.47 -19.29 27.48
C LYS A 256 -9.89 -20.26 26.38
N SER A 257 -8.92 -21.02 25.87
CA SER A 257 -9.17 -22.10 24.91
C SER A 257 -9.56 -23.39 25.66
N PRO A 258 -10.45 -24.24 25.12
CA PRO A 258 -11.27 -23.97 23.93
C PRO A 258 -12.32 -22.90 24.22
N ILE A 259 -12.50 -21.94 23.31
CA ILE A 259 -13.58 -20.97 23.42
C ILE A 259 -14.90 -21.71 23.19
N PRO A 260 -15.84 -21.72 24.17
CA PRO A 260 -17.09 -22.48 24.04
C PRO A 260 -17.89 -22.08 22.80
N ALA A 261 -18.49 -23.07 22.12
CA ALA A 261 -19.26 -22.87 20.89
C ALA A 261 -20.64 -22.23 21.14
N ASN A 262 -20.66 -20.99 21.62
CA ASN A 262 -21.87 -20.27 21.98
C ASN A 262 -21.94 -18.88 21.34
N ALA A 263 -22.98 -18.12 21.70
CA ALA A 263 -23.19 -16.75 21.20
C ALA A 263 -22.01 -15.81 21.52
N ALA A 264 -21.30 -16.02 22.64
CA ALA A 264 -20.16 -15.18 23.02
C ALA A 264 -18.96 -15.38 22.08
N ARG A 265 -18.66 -16.63 21.67
CA ARG A 265 -17.62 -16.90 20.65
C ARG A 265 -17.97 -16.25 19.32
N THR A 266 -19.22 -16.41 18.89
CA THR A 266 -19.71 -15.82 17.64
C THR A 266 -19.54 -14.30 17.68
N ALA A 267 -19.96 -13.66 18.78
CA ALA A 267 -19.80 -12.22 18.97
C ALA A 267 -18.33 -11.77 18.96
N LEU A 268 -17.41 -12.53 19.56
CA LEU A 268 -15.98 -12.23 19.50
C LEU A 268 -15.46 -12.25 18.05
N TYR A 269 -15.74 -13.32 17.31
CA TYR A 269 -15.25 -13.45 15.93
C TYR A 269 -15.83 -12.37 15.01
N GLU A 270 -17.09 -11.98 15.21
CA GLU A 270 -17.67 -10.87 14.47
C GLU A 270 -17.04 -9.52 14.79
N ARG A 271 -16.67 -9.30 16.05
CA ARG A 271 -15.91 -8.10 16.44
C ARG A 271 -14.53 -8.09 15.78
N ILE A 272 -13.80 -9.20 15.79
CA ILE A 272 -12.50 -9.32 15.10
C ILE A 272 -12.65 -8.99 13.61
N ARG A 273 -13.64 -9.59 12.94
CA ARG A 273 -13.95 -9.32 11.52
C ARG A 273 -14.22 -7.83 11.27
N LYS A 274 -15.03 -7.20 12.12
CA LYS A 274 -15.33 -5.77 12.01
C LYS A 274 -14.08 -4.90 12.14
N GLU A 275 -13.22 -5.17 13.12
CA GLU A 275 -11.97 -4.41 13.29
C GLU A 275 -10.99 -4.64 12.14
N MET A 276 -10.84 -5.88 11.66
CA MET A 276 -9.98 -6.18 10.51
C MET A 276 -10.49 -5.52 9.24
N LYS A 277 -11.81 -5.48 9.00
CA LYS A 277 -12.40 -4.73 7.89
C LYS A 277 -12.11 -3.24 7.98
N ALA A 278 -12.29 -2.63 9.15
CA ALA A 278 -12.01 -1.21 9.37
C ALA A 278 -10.51 -0.90 9.20
N TYR A 279 -9.63 -1.75 9.72
CA TYR A 279 -8.18 -1.64 9.53
C TYR A 279 -7.80 -1.77 8.06
N ARG A 280 -8.36 -2.75 7.34
CA ARG A 280 -8.14 -2.96 5.90
C ARG A 280 -8.49 -1.71 5.10
N GLN A 281 -9.69 -1.19 5.28
CA GLN A 281 -10.13 0.04 4.60
C GLN A 281 -9.20 1.22 4.90
N ALA A 282 -8.78 1.39 6.16
CA ALA A 282 -7.89 2.48 6.56
C ALA A 282 -6.47 2.35 5.98
N ARG A 283 -5.93 1.12 5.91
CA ARG A 283 -4.61 0.82 5.35
C ARG A 283 -4.60 0.99 3.83
N GLU A 284 -5.57 0.41 3.13
CA GLU A 284 -5.71 0.53 1.67
C GLU A 284 -5.81 1.99 1.21
N LEU A 285 -6.59 2.82 1.92
CA LEU A 285 -6.69 4.25 1.64
C LEU A 285 -5.32 4.94 1.68
N ARG A 286 -4.50 4.62 2.69
CA ARG A 286 -3.17 5.22 2.89
C ARG A 286 -2.17 4.70 1.87
N GLU A 287 -2.18 3.41 1.58
CA GLU A 287 -1.31 2.80 0.56
C GLU A 287 -1.60 3.36 -0.84
N VAL A 288 -2.86 3.46 -1.24
CA VAL A 288 -3.21 4.05 -2.55
C VAL A 288 -2.95 5.56 -2.56
N ALA A 289 -3.20 6.29 -1.46
CA ALA A 289 -2.84 7.70 -1.36
C ALA A 289 -1.33 7.92 -1.51
N ALA A 290 -0.50 7.14 -0.82
CA ALA A 290 0.96 7.20 -0.96
C ALA A 290 1.41 6.84 -2.38
N ALA A 291 0.80 5.82 -3.00
CA ALA A 291 1.15 5.41 -4.36
C ALA A 291 0.78 6.47 -5.41
N THR A 292 -0.38 7.12 -5.27
CA THR A 292 -0.82 8.22 -6.16
C THR A 292 -0.08 9.54 -5.90
N TRP A 293 0.63 9.66 -4.78
CA TRP A 293 1.60 10.73 -4.56
C TRP A 293 2.79 10.60 -5.52
N LEU A 294 3.26 9.37 -5.75
CA LEU A 294 4.41 9.07 -6.61
C LEU A 294 4.09 9.04 -8.11
N THR A 295 2.97 8.45 -8.51
CA THR A 295 2.66 8.22 -9.94
C THR A 295 1.17 8.42 -10.27
N ALA A 296 0.87 8.70 -11.53
CA ALA A 296 -0.48 8.96 -12.04
C ALA A 296 -1.37 7.71 -12.12
N SER A 297 -0.75 6.52 -12.16
CA SER A 297 -1.44 5.26 -12.42
C SER A 297 -0.67 4.13 -11.72
N PRO A 298 -0.62 4.14 -10.38
CA PRO A 298 0.07 3.11 -9.63
C PRO A 298 -0.54 1.73 -9.91
N HIS A 299 0.29 0.70 -9.94
CA HIS A 299 -0.20 -0.68 -10.04
C HIS A 299 -0.88 -1.07 -8.72
N VAL A 300 -2.20 -1.22 -8.76
CA VAL A 300 -3.05 -1.65 -7.65
C VAL A 300 -4.04 -2.71 -8.15
N GLU A 301 -4.39 -3.67 -7.30
CA GLU A 301 -5.21 -4.81 -7.69
C GLU A 301 -6.70 -4.59 -7.42
N GLY A 302 -7.54 -5.24 -8.24
CA GLY A 302 -8.99 -5.33 -8.04
C GLY A 302 -9.69 -3.98 -7.85
N ASP A 303 -10.51 -3.90 -6.80
CA ASP A 303 -11.34 -2.74 -6.50
C ASP A 303 -10.53 -1.52 -6.01
N LEU A 304 -9.26 -1.68 -5.61
CA LEU A 304 -8.41 -0.56 -5.21
C LEU A 304 -8.13 0.41 -6.37
N SER A 305 -8.25 -0.06 -7.62
CA SER A 305 -8.16 0.79 -8.82
C SER A 305 -9.16 1.95 -8.80
N ARG A 306 -10.33 1.76 -8.17
CA ARG A 306 -11.35 2.82 -8.02
C ARG A 306 -10.86 3.95 -7.13
N LEU A 307 -9.97 3.68 -6.18
CA LEU A 307 -9.41 4.69 -5.26
C LEU A 307 -8.45 5.64 -5.97
N VAL A 308 -7.72 5.18 -7.00
CA VAL A 308 -6.64 5.94 -7.66
C VAL A 308 -7.10 7.33 -8.11
N VAL A 309 -8.20 7.41 -8.86
CA VAL A 309 -8.73 8.68 -9.36
C VAL A 309 -9.17 9.61 -8.21
N ARG A 310 -9.79 9.04 -7.17
CA ARG A 310 -10.23 9.80 -5.98
C ARG A 310 -9.05 10.31 -5.16
N MET A 311 -7.96 9.54 -5.04
CA MET A 311 -6.78 10.00 -4.32
C MET A 311 -6.08 11.15 -5.04
N HIS A 312 -6.07 11.17 -6.37
CA HIS A 312 -5.60 12.35 -7.12
C HIS A 312 -6.44 13.60 -6.86
N GLN A 313 -7.76 13.45 -6.74
CA GLN A 313 -8.65 14.55 -6.40
C GLN A 313 -8.37 15.05 -4.98
N LEU A 314 -8.19 14.13 -4.04
CA LEU A 314 -7.93 14.46 -2.65
C LEU A 314 -6.57 15.14 -2.49
N TRP A 315 -5.53 14.67 -3.18
CA TRP A 315 -4.23 15.34 -3.22
C TRP A 315 -4.33 16.75 -3.79
N ALA A 316 -5.11 16.97 -4.85
CA ALA A 316 -5.32 18.30 -5.40
C ALA A 316 -6.02 19.24 -4.40
N ALA A 317 -7.04 18.74 -3.68
CA ALA A 317 -7.71 19.49 -2.61
C ALA A 317 -6.80 19.78 -1.39
N CYS A 318 -5.83 18.90 -1.15
CA CYS A 318 -4.80 19.07 -0.13
C CYS A 318 -3.56 19.84 -0.63
N GLU A 319 -3.58 20.37 -1.86
CA GLU A 319 -2.46 21.11 -2.48
C GLU A 319 -1.14 20.32 -2.45
N ASP A 320 -1.22 18.99 -2.62
CA ASP A 320 -0.08 18.07 -2.55
C ASP A 320 0.70 18.06 -1.22
N ASP A 321 0.15 18.64 -0.14
CA ASP A 321 0.74 18.62 1.20
C ASP A 321 0.40 17.30 1.94
N PRO A 322 1.40 16.45 2.26
CA PRO A 322 1.19 15.19 2.96
C PRO A 322 0.55 15.32 4.34
N LYS A 323 0.79 16.43 5.06
CA LYS A 323 0.20 16.66 6.37
C LYS A 323 -1.29 16.98 6.28
N ARG A 324 -1.70 17.77 5.27
CA ARG A 324 -3.12 18.03 4.98
C ARG A 324 -3.84 16.77 4.54
N MET A 325 -3.20 15.96 3.69
CA MET A 325 -3.73 14.65 3.32
C MET A 325 -3.89 13.72 4.53
N ALA A 326 -2.88 13.65 5.40
CA ALA A 326 -2.93 12.85 6.63
C ALA A 326 -4.09 13.28 7.55
N ALA A 327 -4.24 14.59 7.77
CA ALA A 327 -5.34 15.15 8.55
C ALA A 327 -6.71 14.76 7.94
N ARG A 328 -6.85 14.89 6.62
CA ARG A 328 -8.07 14.51 5.92
C ARG A 328 -8.39 13.02 6.02
N LEU A 329 -7.38 12.15 5.87
CA LEU A 329 -7.54 10.69 6.02
C LEU A 329 -7.74 10.23 7.47
N ALA A 330 -7.43 11.07 8.46
CA ALA A 330 -7.71 10.78 9.87
C ALA A 330 -9.18 10.97 10.21
N GLU A 331 -9.89 11.86 9.51
CA GLU A 331 -11.33 12.09 9.66
C GLU A 331 -12.20 10.99 9.05
N VAL A 332 -11.60 10.12 8.23
CA VAL A 332 -12.32 9.08 7.47
C VAL A 332 -12.58 7.89 8.38
N THR A 333 -13.84 7.73 8.78
CA THR A 333 -14.35 6.55 9.51
C THR A 333 -14.92 5.48 8.57
N ASP A 334 -15.41 5.90 7.41
CA ASP A 334 -15.98 5.03 6.38
C ASP A 334 -15.41 5.39 5.01
N ARG A 335 -14.71 4.43 4.39
CA ARG A 335 -14.10 4.57 3.07
C ARG A 335 -15.14 4.86 2.00
N ASP A 336 -16.25 4.15 2.00
CA ASP A 336 -17.24 4.22 0.92
C ASP A 336 -18.01 5.55 1.00
N ALA A 337 -18.22 6.07 2.22
CA ALA A 337 -18.76 7.42 2.43
C ALA A 337 -17.81 8.51 1.88
N LEU A 338 -16.50 8.39 2.11
CA LEU A 338 -15.51 9.31 1.51
C LEU A 338 -15.58 9.27 -0.02
N LEU A 339 -15.65 8.09 -0.63
CA LEU A 339 -15.71 7.99 -2.10
C LEU A 339 -16.97 8.64 -2.66
N ALA A 340 -18.12 8.42 -2.02
CA ALA A 340 -19.37 9.08 -2.41
C ALA A 340 -19.33 10.60 -2.22
N GLU A 341 -18.60 11.11 -1.23
CA GLU A 341 -18.35 12.55 -1.08
C GLU A 341 -17.51 13.10 -2.23
N LEU A 342 -16.39 12.46 -2.56
CA LEU A 342 -15.48 12.88 -3.62
C LEU A 342 -16.17 12.85 -4.99
N ASP A 343 -16.96 11.82 -5.27
CA ASP A 343 -17.73 11.71 -6.51
C ASP A 343 -18.77 12.82 -6.64
N ARG A 344 -19.48 13.15 -5.54
CA ARG A 344 -20.42 14.29 -5.50
C ARG A 344 -19.75 15.65 -5.65
N ALA A 345 -18.52 15.82 -5.14
CA ALA A 345 -17.76 17.05 -5.31
C ALA A 345 -17.37 17.24 -6.79
N ALA A 346 -16.80 16.20 -7.41
CA ALA A 346 -16.39 16.23 -8.81
C ALA A 346 -17.56 16.40 -9.80
N GLY A 347 -18.75 15.85 -9.46
CA GLY A 347 -19.95 16.01 -10.29
C GLY A 347 -20.61 17.39 -10.19
N ARG A 348 -20.33 18.16 -9.14
CA ARG A 348 -20.94 19.49 -8.90
C ARG A 348 -20.05 20.65 -9.31
N ASP A 349 -18.73 20.47 -9.22
CA ASP A 349 -17.76 21.54 -9.49
C ASP A 349 -16.76 21.10 -10.56
N ALA A 350 -16.87 21.70 -11.75
CA ALA A 350 -15.95 21.47 -12.87
C ALA A 350 -14.50 21.77 -12.50
N LYS A 351 -14.25 22.74 -11.61
CA LYS A 351 -12.90 23.10 -11.15
C LYS A 351 -12.24 21.95 -10.40
N VAL A 352 -13.00 21.22 -9.56
CA VAL A 352 -12.50 20.05 -8.82
C VAL A 352 -12.08 18.94 -9.80
N TYR A 353 -12.89 18.71 -10.83
CA TYR A 353 -12.56 17.76 -11.90
C TYR A 353 -11.29 18.17 -12.65
N GLU A 354 -11.18 19.43 -13.04
CA GLU A 354 -10.02 19.96 -13.78
C GLU A 354 -8.73 19.87 -12.96
N GLN A 355 -8.76 20.26 -11.69
CA GLN A 355 -7.61 20.16 -10.77
C GLN A 355 -7.13 18.71 -10.61
N ARG A 356 -8.07 17.76 -10.48
CA ARG A 356 -7.74 16.33 -10.44
C ARG A 356 -7.03 15.87 -11.71
N GLU A 357 -7.57 16.20 -12.89
CA GLU A 357 -6.99 15.79 -14.17
C GLU A 357 -5.68 16.50 -14.50
N GLU A 358 -5.52 17.76 -14.09
CA GLU A 358 -4.26 18.49 -14.17
C GLU A 358 -3.18 17.78 -13.36
N ARG A 359 -3.46 17.44 -12.09
CA ARG A 359 -2.52 16.70 -11.25
C ARG A 359 -2.16 15.35 -11.85
N ARG A 360 -3.14 14.58 -12.33
CA ARG A 360 -2.89 13.28 -13.01
C ARG A 360 -1.97 13.44 -14.21
N ARG A 361 -2.23 14.43 -15.08
CA ARG A 361 -1.37 14.73 -16.23
C ARG A 361 0.03 15.14 -15.81
N ARG A 362 0.17 15.94 -14.73
CA ARG A 362 1.47 16.33 -14.17
C ARG A 362 2.28 15.09 -13.76
N MET A 363 1.70 14.18 -12.99
CA MET A 363 2.34 12.92 -12.59
C MET A 363 2.65 12.01 -13.78
N ALA A 364 1.79 11.97 -14.81
CA ALA A 364 2.01 11.16 -16.00
C ALA A 364 3.18 11.70 -16.85
N ARG A 365 3.34 13.04 -16.92
CA ARG A 365 4.50 13.68 -17.56
C ARG A 365 5.79 13.34 -16.83
N LEU A 366 5.80 13.39 -15.50
CA LEU A 366 6.96 12.95 -14.70
C LEU A 366 7.36 11.51 -15.04
N SER A 367 6.41 10.57 -14.94
CA SER A 367 6.70 9.15 -15.25
C SER A 367 7.17 8.95 -16.70
N SER A 368 6.62 9.71 -17.65
CA SER A 368 7.03 9.62 -19.07
C SER A 368 8.44 10.19 -19.29
N LYS A 369 8.76 11.32 -18.67
CA LYS A 369 10.10 11.92 -18.67
C LYS A 369 11.15 10.95 -18.15
N LEU A 370 10.89 10.31 -17.01
CA LEU A 370 11.81 9.34 -16.39
C LEU A 370 12.08 8.14 -17.30
N ARG A 371 11.04 7.60 -17.94
CA ARG A 371 11.18 6.50 -18.90
C ARG A 371 11.99 6.90 -20.12
N LEU A 372 11.74 8.09 -20.66
CA LEU A 372 12.50 8.62 -21.79
C LEU A 372 13.98 8.79 -21.42
N MET A 373 14.27 9.36 -20.25
CA MET A 373 15.66 9.50 -19.79
C MET A 373 16.37 8.15 -19.61
N ALA A 374 15.68 7.12 -19.11
CA ALA A 374 16.24 5.77 -19.04
C ALA A 374 16.53 5.20 -20.44
N LYS A 375 15.60 5.38 -21.39
CA LYS A 375 15.79 4.96 -22.78
C LYS A 375 16.97 5.67 -23.45
N ASP A 376 17.01 7.01 -23.37
CA ASP A 376 18.08 7.83 -23.96
C ASP A 376 19.46 7.46 -23.38
N SER A 377 19.50 7.09 -22.09
CA SER A 377 20.75 6.65 -21.44
C SER A 377 21.29 5.32 -21.99
N LEU A 378 20.48 4.52 -22.70
CA LEU A 378 20.95 3.33 -23.39
C LEU A 378 21.38 3.60 -24.83
N GLU A 379 20.95 4.71 -25.44
CA GLU A 379 21.27 5.04 -26.84
C GLU A 379 22.61 5.79 -26.97
N GLY A 380 23.10 6.36 -25.88
CA GLY A 380 24.42 7.04 -25.81
C GLY A 380 25.58 6.14 -25.41
N HIS A 381 25.33 4.85 -25.19
CA HIS A 381 26.30 3.80 -24.86
C HIS A 381 26.24 2.73 -25.93
#